data_AF-A0A4P9VXP6-F1
#
_entry.id   AF-A0A4P9VXP6-F1
#
_cell.length_a   1.000
_cell.length_b   1.000
_cell.length_c   1.000
_cell.angle_alpha   90.00
_cell.angle_beta   90.00
_cell.angle_gamma   90.00
#
_symmetry.space_group_name_H-M   'P 1'
#
loop_
_entity.id
_entity.type
_entity.pdbx_description
1 polymer ?
#
loop_
_entity_poly.entity_id
_entity_poly.type
_entity_poly.pdbx_seq_one_letter_code
_entity_poly.pdbx_strand_id
1 'polypeptide(L)'
;MTSPMPGTTEREIANILEAAAAAQRSRDWRTCADLYRTAFDLLGPESGYEALGNFTTILRALRITPPGTGDIAFMRRILRTDANSPLHRALCGFTIGSLYSLEGHLQAAASRFRRSIAIAESASGADRDAVAMSGPPQVRVSALLDELLRILREDLASIEGRLSKWTPLERRCASIGAQASTRIVPRTKGRGRISLVEEDQSVV
;
A
#
# COMPACT_ATOMS: atom_id res chain seq x y z
N MET A 1 27.19 18.33 -3.89
CA MET A 1 26.29 17.17 -4.05
C MET A 1 26.54 16.61 -5.44
N THR A 2 27.23 15.48 -5.54
CA THR A 2 27.50 14.81 -6.82
C THR A 2 26.21 14.14 -7.30
N SER A 3 25.61 14.65 -8.38
CA SER A 3 24.51 13.93 -9.03
C SER A 3 25.00 12.54 -9.46
N PRO A 4 24.26 11.46 -9.14
CA PRO A 4 24.62 10.12 -9.57
C PRO A 4 24.71 10.06 -11.09
N MET A 5 25.68 9.29 -11.61
CA MET A 5 25.86 9.10 -13.03
C MET A 5 24.58 8.49 -13.63
N PRO A 6 24.01 9.06 -14.71
CA PRO A 6 22.67 8.73 -15.20
C PRO A 6 22.46 7.25 -15.61
N GLY A 7 23.50 6.43 -15.73
CA GLY A 7 23.38 5.00 -16.07
C GLY A 7 23.40 4.02 -14.88
N THR A 8 23.76 4.46 -13.66
CA THR A 8 23.86 3.53 -12.51
C THR A 8 22.48 3.08 -12.03
N THR A 9 21.50 3.99 -12.03
CA THR A 9 20.15 3.73 -11.53
C THR A 9 19.36 2.76 -12.41
N GLU A 10 19.49 2.85 -13.75
CA GLU A 10 18.76 1.97 -14.67
C GLU A 10 19.20 0.50 -14.54
N ARG A 11 20.52 0.26 -14.49
CA ARG A 11 21.06 -1.08 -14.28
C ARG A 11 20.65 -1.65 -12.92
N GLU A 12 20.65 -0.81 -11.88
CA GLU A 12 20.22 -1.22 -10.54
C GLU A 12 18.73 -1.61 -10.52
N ILE A 13 17.85 -0.80 -11.12
CA ILE A 13 16.43 -1.11 -11.25
C ILE A 13 16.21 -2.41 -12.03
N ALA A 14 16.91 -2.60 -13.16
CA ALA A 14 16.82 -3.82 -13.95
C ALA A 14 17.20 -5.07 -13.13
N ASN A 15 18.31 -4.99 -12.38
CA ASN A 15 18.75 -6.08 -11.51
C ASN A 15 17.72 -6.38 -10.41
N ILE A 16 17.10 -5.36 -9.81
CA ILE A 16 16.06 -5.53 -8.78
C ILE A 16 14.82 -6.21 -9.36
N LEU A 17 14.37 -5.80 -10.55
CA LEU A 17 13.21 -6.39 -11.22
C LEU A 17 13.48 -7.84 -11.64
N GLU A 18 14.68 -8.14 -12.14
CA GLU A 18 15.10 -9.51 -12.45
C GLU A 18 15.11 -10.38 -11.19
N ALA A 19 15.67 -9.87 -10.08
CA ALA A 19 15.66 -10.54 -8.80
C ALA A 19 14.22 -10.75 -8.27
N ALA A 20 13.32 -9.78 -8.45
CA ALA A 20 11.92 -9.90 -8.07
C ALA A 20 11.24 -11.03 -8.86
N ALA A 21 11.50 -11.11 -10.16
CA ALA A 21 10.99 -12.18 -11.01
C ALA A 21 11.58 -13.56 -10.63
N ALA A 22 12.84 -13.64 -10.25
CA ALA A 22 13.46 -14.85 -9.74
C ALA A 22 12.82 -15.30 -8.40
N ALA A 23 12.63 -14.37 -7.46
CA ALA A 23 11.94 -14.63 -6.20
C ALA A 23 10.51 -15.13 -6.44
N GLN A 24 9.77 -14.51 -7.38
CA GLN A 24 8.44 -14.95 -7.80
C GLN A 24 8.44 -16.39 -8.34
N ARG A 25 9.39 -16.76 -9.20
CA ARG A 25 9.52 -18.14 -9.72
C ARG A 25 9.80 -19.15 -8.60
N SER A 26 10.62 -18.75 -7.62
CA SER A 26 10.92 -19.58 -6.43
C SER A 26 9.81 -19.60 -5.38
N ARG A 27 8.73 -18.82 -5.57
CA ARG A 27 7.64 -18.60 -4.60
C ARG A 27 8.09 -17.96 -3.28
N ASP A 28 9.22 -17.26 -3.29
CA ASP A 28 9.61 -16.37 -2.19
C ASP A 28 8.87 -15.04 -2.32
N TRP A 29 7.61 -15.05 -1.90
CA TRP A 29 6.70 -13.91 -2.07
C TRP A 29 7.14 -12.70 -1.24
N ARG A 30 7.75 -12.89 -0.07
CA ARG A 30 8.21 -11.80 0.79
C ARG A 30 9.34 -11.03 0.12
N THR A 31 10.39 -11.74 -0.30
CA THR A 31 11.52 -11.14 -1.01
C THR A 31 11.04 -10.46 -2.30
N CYS A 32 10.13 -11.11 -3.04
CA CYS A 32 9.53 -10.54 -4.24
C CYS A 32 8.81 -9.20 -3.96
N ALA A 33 7.99 -9.13 -2.92
CA ALA A 33 7.29 -7.89 -2.54
C ALA A 33 8.27 -6.79 -2.07
N ASP A 34 9.30 -7.13 -1.30
CA ASP A 34 10.32 -6.18 -0.87
C ASP A 34 11.11 -5.60 -2.05
N LEU A 35 11.43 -6.43 -3.05
CA LEU A 35 12.10 -5.99 -4.27
C LEU A 35 11.20 -5.08 -5.12
N TYR A 36 9.92 -5.41 -5.31
CA TYR A 36 9.00 -4.52 -6.02
C TYR A 36 8.79 -3.18 -5.30
N ARG A 37 8.74 -3.18 -3.96
CA ARG A 37 8.69 -1.94 -3.18
C ARG A 37 9.96 -1.10 -3.39
N THR A 38 11.13 -1.74 -3.37
CA THR A 38 12.41 -1.07 -3.62
C THR A 38 12.47 -0.50 -5.04
N ALA A 39 12.04 -1.26 -6.04
CA ALA A 39 11.94 -0.79 -7.41
C ALA A 39 11.01 0.42 -7.54
N PHE A 40 9.86 0.42 -6.85
CA PHE A 40 8.96 1.57 -6.83
C PHE A 40 9.63 2.83 -6.26
N ASP A 41 10.33 2.70 -5.13
CA ASP A 41 11.01 3.83 -4.49
C ASP A 41 12.14 4.41 -5.39
N LEU A 42 12.81 3.57 -6.19
CA LEU A 42 13.82 4.00 -7.16
C LEU A 42 13.23 4.62 -8.44
N LEU A 43 12.14 4.05 -8.97
CA LEU A 43 11.46 4.51 -10.19
C LEU A 43 10.65 5.79 -9.96
N GLY A 44 10.13 5.99 -8.76
CA GLY A 44 9.24 7.09 -8.43
C GLY A 44 7.83 6.94 -9.02
N PRO A 45 6.95 7.94 -8.78
CA PRO A 45 5.52 7.86 -9.10
C PRO A 45 5.21 7.88 -10.61
N GLU A 46 6.09 8.41 -11.45
CA GLU A 46 5.85 8.46 -12.90
C GLU A 46 6.07 7.09 -13.56
N SER A 47 7.06 6.33 -13.06
CA SER A 47 7.54 5.10 -13.70
C SER A 47 7.25 3.84 -12.89
N GLY A 48 6.88 3.97 -11.62
CA GLY A 48 6.71 2.85 -10.69
C GLY A 48 5.40 2.07 -10.82
N TYR A 49 4.56 2.32 -11.83
CA TYR A 49 3.25 1.67 -11.92
C TYR A 49 3.34 0.15 -11.93
N GLU A 50 4.22 -0.43 -12.75
CA GLU A 50 4.38 -1.88 -12.86
C GLU A 50 4.85 -2.51 -11.53
N ALA A 51 5.85 -1.90 -10.89
CA ALA A 51 6.36 -2.34 -9.59
C ALA A 51 5.25 -2.31 -8.51
N LEU A 52 4.47 -1.23 -8.45
CA LEU A 52 3.34 -1.12 -7.52
C LEU A 52 2.23 -2.12 -7.85
N GLY A 53 1.92 -2.32 -9.13
CA GLY A 53 0.94 -3.29 -9.61
C GLY A 53 1.28 -4.72 -9.19
N ASN A 54 2.54 -5.11 -9.37
CA ASN A 54 3.02 -6.43 -8.95
C ASN A 54 3.01 -6.58 -7.42
N PHE A 55 3.52 -5.59 -6.69
CA PHE A 55 3.49 -5.56 -5.23
C PHE A 55 2.06 -5.75 -4.68
N THR A 56 1.10 -4.96 -5.17
CA THR A 56 -0.30 -5.03 -4.72
C THR A 56 -0.99 -6.33 -5.13
N THR A 57 -0.59 -6.93 -6.26
CA THR A 57 -1.11 -8.23 -6.70
C THR A 57 -0.66 -9.36 -5.77
N ILE A 58 0.60 -9.36 -5.32
CA ILE A 58 1.11 -10.35 -4.33
C ILE A 58 0.27 -10.29 -3.04
N LEU A 59 -0.01 -9.09 -2.54
CA LEU A 59 -0.79 -8.90 -1.31
C LEU A 59 -2.25 -9.35 -1.48
N ARG A 60 -2.92 -8.95 -2.57
CA ARG A 60 -4.33 -9.34 -2.83
C ARG A 60 -4.51 -10.83 -3.07
N ALA A 61 -3.52 -11.49 -3.67
CA ALA A 61 -3.53 -12.93 -3.89
C ALA A 61 -3.19 -13.73 -2.62
N LEU A 62 -3.12 -13.09 -1.44
CA LEU A 62 -2.83 -13.70 -0.13
C LEU A 62 -1.53 -14.52 -0.11
N ARG A 63 -0.58 -14.18 -0.99
CA ARG A 63 0.72 -14.83 -1.06
C ARG A 63 1.61 -14.48 0.13
N ILE A 64 1.29 -13.38 0.83
CA ILE A 64 1.86 -12.96 2.11
C ILE A 64 0.68 -12.72 3.05
N THR A 65 0.48 -13.59 4.04
CA THR A 65 -0.61 -13.45 5.02
C THR A 65 -0.10 -13.66 6.44
N PRO A 66 -0.30 -12.69 7.36
CA PRO A 66 -0.78 -11.33 7.10
C PRO A 66 0.29 -10.46 6.41
N PRO A 67 -0.09 -9.39 5.68
CA PRO A 67 0.86 -8.36 5.25
C PRO A 67 1.61 -7.75 6.43
N GLY A 68 2.88 -7.43 6.23
CA GLY A 68 3.68 -6.76 7.26
C GLY A 68 3.20 -5.33 7.51
N THR A 69 3.45 -4.80 8.72
CA THR A 69 3.14 -3.40 9.05
C THR A 69 3.80 -2.41 8.07
N GLY A 70 5.00 -2.74 7.59
CA GLY A 70 5.71 -1.97 6.57
C GLY A 70 4.98 -1.90 5.23
N ASP A 71 4.28 -2.96 4.82
CA ASP A 71 3.53 -3.01 3.56
C ASP A 71 2.32 -2.08 3.61
N ILE A 72 1.58 -2.13 4.73
CA ILE A 72 0.44 -1.26 4.98
C ILE A 72 0.88 0.21 5.12
N ALA A 73 2.00 0.46 5.81
CA ALA A 73 2.56 1.81 5.94
C ALA A 73 2.96 2.40 4.58
N PHE A 74 3.62 1.59 3.74
CA PHE A 74 4.00 1.96 2.38
C PHE A 74 2.77 2.34 1.53
N MET A 75 1.75 1.50 1.45
CA MET A 75 0.53 1.81 0.69
C MET A 75 -0.22 3.03 1.25
N ARG A 76 -0.25 3.20 2.58
CA ARG A 76 -0.88 4.38 3.21
C ARG A 76 -0.11 5.66 2.89
N ARG A 77 1.22 5.60 2.74
CA ARG A 77 2.06 6.74 2.32
C ARG A 77 1.69 7.17 0.90
N ILE A 78 1.65 6.23 -0.05
CA ILE A 78 1.27 6.50 -1.45
C ILE A 78 -0.14 7.10 -1.51
N LEU A 79 -1.12 6.45 -0.85
CA LEU A 79 -2.52 6.89 -0.83
C LEU A 79 -2.70 8.34 -0.34
N ARG A 80 -1.85 8.82 0.58
CA ARG A 80 -1.95 10.16 1.19
C ARG A 80 -1.18 11.24 0.44
N THR A 81 -0.22 10.86 -0.38
CA THR A 81 0.71 11.82 -0.98
C THR A 81 0.19 12.23 -2.35
N ASP A 82 -0.20 13.49 -2.51
CA ASP A 82 -0.78 14.01 -3.76
C ASP A 82 0.21 14.08 -4.92
N ALA A 83 1.52 13.92 -4.66
CA ALA A 83 2.54 13.75 -5.70
C ALA A 83 2.46 12.40 -6.44
N ASN A 84 1.63 11.46 -5.97
CA ASN A 84 1.39 10.20 -6.70
C ASN A 84 0.17 10.34 -7.60
N SER A 85 0.22 9.71 -8.76
CA SER A 85 -0.90 9.68 -9.70
C SER A 85 -2.20 9.19 -9.05
N PRO A 86 -3.38 9.66 -9.50
CA PRO A 86 -4.66 9.14 -9.04
C PRO A 86 -4.77 7.61 -9.17
N LEU A 87 -4.17 7.03 -10.21
CA LEU A 87 -4.12 5.58 -10.41
C LEU A 87 -3.38 4.86 -9.28
N HIS A 88 -2.18 5.30 -8.90
CA HIS A 88 -1.41 4.68 -7.81
C HIS A 88 -2.14 4.78 -6.47
N ARG A 89 -2.72 5.95 -6.20
CA ARG A 89 -3.47 6.21 -4.97
C ARG A 89 -4.72 5.33 -4.89
N ALA A 90 -5.50 5.27 -5.97
CA ALA A 90 -6.69 4.42 -6.05
C ALA A 90 -6.32 2.94 -5.91
N LEU A 91 -5.24 2.46 -6.55
CA LEU A 91 -4.78 1.08 -6.47
C LEU A 91 -4.34 0.69 -5.04
N CYS A 92 -3.64 1.57 -4.33
CA CYS A 92 -3.29 1.36 -2.93
C CYS A 92 -4.53 1.32 -2.02
N GLY A 93 -5.48 2.23 -2.25
CA GLY A 93 -6.75 2.27 -1.52
C GLY A 93 -7.58 1.00 -1.74
N PHE A 94 -7.63 0.52 -2.98
CA PHE A 94 -8.27 -0.74 -3.36
C PHE A 94 -7.63 -1.91 -2.61
N THR A 95 -6.31 -2.05 -2.68
CA THR A 95 -5.58 -3.14 -2.03
C THR A 95 -5.79 -3.17 -0.52
N ILE A 96 -5.73 -2.01 0.16
CA ILE A 96 -6.04 -1.92 1.60
C ILE A 96 -7.50 -2.32 1.88
N GLY A 97 -8.43 -1.90 1.02
CA GLY A 97 -9.85 -2.28 1.13
C GLY A 97 -10.07 -3.79 1.00
N SER A 98 -9.42 -4.43 0.02
CA SER A 98 -9.48 -5.89 -0.16
C SER A 98 -8.93 -6.63 1.05
N LEU A 99 -7.80 -6.19 1.62
CA LEU A 99 -7.23 -6.79 2.83
C LEU A 99 -8.18 -6.70 4.02
N TYR A 100 -8.81 -5.55 4.25
CA TYR A 100 -9.84 -5.42 5.29
C TYR A 100 -11.07 -6.29 5.02
N SER A 101 -11.47 -6.48 3.76
CA SER A 101 -12.58 -7.37 3.41
C SER A 101 -12.28 -8.82 3.80
N LEU A 102 -11.03 -9.26 3.55
CA LEU A 102 -10.54 -10.60 3.88
C LEU A 102 -10.45 -10.82 5.40
N GLU A 103 -10.11 -9.80 6.17
CA GLU A 103 -10.14 -9.81 7.65
C GLU A 103 -11.56 -9.69 8.23
N GLY A 104 -12.60 -9.58 7.39
CA GLY A 104 -13.99 -9.42 7.84
C GLY A 104 -14.35 -8.00 8.31
N HIS A 105 -13.44 -7.04 8.18
CA HIS A 105 -13.65 -5.62 8.50
C HIS A 105 -14.44 -4.90 7.38
N LEU A 106 -15.66 -5.37 7.12
CA LEU A 106 -16.46 -4.97 5.95
C LEU A 106 -16.77 -3.48 5.88
N GLN A 107 -17.09 -2.81 6.99
CA GLN A 107 -17.30 -1.35 6.97
C GLN A 107 -16.02 -0.58 6.61
N ALA A 108 -14.87 -1.01 7.13
CA ALA A 108 -13.59 -0.39 6.82
C ALA A 108 -13.22 -0.61 5.35
N ALA A 109 -13.46 -1.81 4.82
CA ALA A 109 -13.29 -2.13 3.41
C ALA A 109 -14.17 -1.26 2.50
N ALA A 110 -15.48 -1.17 2.79
CA ALA A 110 -16.41 -0.33 2.02
C ALA A 110 -15.97 1.15 2.02
N SER A 111 -15.55 1.67 3.17
CA SER A 111 -15.01 3.04 3.26
C SER A 111 -13.77 3.24 2.37
N ARG A 112 -12.87 2.25 2.31
CA ARG A 112 -11.68 2.28 1.46
C ARG A 112 -12.03 2.22 -0.03
N PHE A 113 -12.99 1.38 -0.42
CA PHE A 113 -13.43 1.31 -1.81
C PHE A 113 -14.09 2.61 -2.27
N ARG A 114 -15.00 3.19 -1.48
CA ARG A 114 -15.60 4.50 -1.81
C ARG A 114 -14.55 5.60 -1.99
N ARG A 115 -13.56 5.66 -1.09
CA ARG A 115 -12.46 6.63 -1.22
C ARG A 115 -11.63 6.39 -2.47
N SER A 116 -11.37 5.13 -2.83
CA SER A 116 -10.57 4.78 -4.02
C SER A 116 -11.33 5.11 -5.31
N ILE A 117 -12.65 4.89 -5.33
CA ILE A 117 -13.54 5.31 -6.42
C ILE A 117 -13.47 6.83 -6.58
N ALA A 118 -13.65 7.59 -5.50
CA ALA A 118 -13.59 9.06 -5.56
C ALA A 118 -12.24 9.58 -6.08
N ILE A 119 -11.12 8.95 -5.70
CA ILE A 119 -9.78 9.29 -6.23
C ILE A 119 -9.69 9.02 -7.73
N ALA A 120 -10.11 7.83 -8.18
CA ALA A 120 -10.07 7.46 -9.60
C ALA A 120 -11.00 8.33 -10.46
N GLU A 121 -12.17 8.71 -9.95
CA GLU A 121 -13.11 9.62 -10.61
C GLU A 121 -12.59 11.06 -10.66
N SER A 122 -11.78 11.49 -9.68
CA SER A 122 -11.17 12.82 -9.66
C SER A 122 -9.98 13.00 -10.62
N ALA A 123 -9.55 11.94 -11.30
CA ALA A 123 -8.46 12.01 -12.26
C ALA A 123 -8.79 13.00 -13.38
N SER A 124 -7.89 13.97 -13.61
CA SER A 124 -8.02 14.97 -14.66
C SER A 124 -7.91 14.36 -16.06
N GLY A 125 -8.25 15.14 -17.10
CA GLY A 125 -8.00 14.73 -18.48
C GLY A 125 -6.52 14.40 -18.72
N ALA A 126 -5.60 15.21 -18.19
CA ALA A 126 -4.17 14.97 -18.28
C ALA A 126 -3.74 13.67 -17.59
N ASP A 127 -4.27 13.39 -16.39
CA ASP A 127 -4.01 12.11 -15.70
C ASP A 127 -4.48 10.91 -16.52
N ARG A 128 -5.68 11.02 -17.12
CA ARG A 128 -6.28 9.97 -17.95
C ARG A 128 -5.54 9.75 -19.27
N ASP A 129 -5.00 10.80 -19.84
CA ASP A 129 -4.28 10.76 -21.11
C ASP A 129 -2.84 10.23 -20.98
N ALA A 130 -2.28 10.26 -19.77
CA ALA A 130 -0.96 9.72 -19.45
C ALA A 130 -0.84 8.23 -19.83
N VAL A 131 0.40 7.80 -20.01
CA VAL A 131 0.76 6.44 -20.38
C VAL A 131 1.49 5.78 -19.22
N ALA A 132 0.95 4.66 -18.74
CA ALA A 132 1.64 3.86 -17.74
C ALA A 132 2.64 2.93 -18.41
N MET A 133 3.88 2.93 -17.94
CA MET A 133 4.84 1.90 -18.29
C MET A 133 4.45 0.61 -17.58
N SER A 134 3.97 -0.36 -18.35
CA SER A 134 3.50 -1.67 -17.88
C SER A 134 3.89 -2.72 -18.91
N GLY A 135 5.19 -2.87 -19.16
CA GLY A 135 5.72 -3.58 -20.34
C GLY A 135 5.17 -3.05 -21.68
N PRO A 136 5.59 -3.66 -22.80
CA PRO A 136 4.94 -3.47 -24.09
C PRO A 136 3.71 -4.39 -24.23
N PRO A 137 2.55 -3.88 -24.71
CA PRO A 137 2.28 -2.52 -25.16
C PRO A 137 2.02 -1.54 -24.00
N GLN A 138 2.39 -0.27 -24.23
CA GLN A 138 2.05 0.85 -23.36
C GLN A 138 0.52 0.97 -23.20
N VAL A 139 0.04 1.14 -21.96
CA VAL A 139 -1.39 1.23 -21.66
C VAL A 139 -1.74 2.63 -21.18
N ARG A 140 -2.82 3.21 -21.71
CA ARG A 140 -3.33 4.50 -21.26
C ARG A 140 -3.86 4.39 -19.83
N VAL A 141 -3.56 5.38 -19.00
CA VAL A 141 -4.02 5.45 -17.61
C VAL A 141 -5.54 5.45 -17.52
N SER A 142 -6.25 6.04 -18.49
CA SER A 142 -7.72 5.98 -18.58
C SER A 142 -8.26 4.54 -18.57
N ALA A 143 -7.70 3.65 -19.40
CA ALA A 143 -8.14 2.26 -19.47
C ALA A 143 -7.90 1.52 -18.14
N LEU A 144 -6.76 1.79 -17.49
CA LEU A 144 -6.42 1.21 -16.18
C LEU A 144 -7.34 1.72 -15.07
N LEU A 145 -7.67 3.01 -15.08
CA LEU A 145 -8.61 3.62 -14.14
C LEU A 145 -10.03 3.10 -14.33
N ASP A 146 -10.49 2.96 -15.58
CA ASP A 146 -11.84 2.49 -15.89
C ASP A 146 -12.01 1.01 -15.46
N GLU A 147 -11.01 0.17 -15.71
CA GLU A 147 -10.99 -1.21 -15.22
C GLU A 147 -10.94 -1.28 -13.68
N LEU A 148 -10.11 -0.46 -13.05
CA LEU A 148 -10.05 -0.38 -11.59
C LEU A 148 -11.39 0.08 -10.98
N LEU A 149 -12.07 1.06 -11.61
CA LEU A 149 -13.38 1.55 -11.20
C LEU A 149 -14.45 0.47 -11.31
N ARG A 150 -14.43 -0.33 -12.39
CA ARG A 150 -15.32 -1.47 -12.56
C ARG A 150 -15.18 -2.45 -11.39
N ILE A 151 -13.95 -2.90 -11.12
CA ILE A 151 -13.64 -3.84 -10.02
C ILE A 151 -14.05 -3.25 -8.66
N LEU A 152 -13.69 -1.99 -8.39
CA LEU A 152 -14.03 -1.31 -7.13
C LEU A 152 -15.53 -1.24 -6.88
N ARG A 153 -16.33 -0.97 -7.91
CA ARG A 153 -17.79 -0.88 -7.79
C ARG A 153 -18.42 -2.26 -7.58
N GLU A 154 -17.92 -3.30 -8.25
CA GLU A 154 -18.35 -4.69 -8.04
C GLU A 154 -18.07 -5.15 -6.61
N ASP A 155 -16.85 -4.93 -6.12
CA ASP A 155 -16.45 -5.29 -4.76
C ASP A 155 -17.22 -4.50 -3.70
N LEU A 156 -17.45 -3.20 -3.92
CA LEU A 156 -18.25 -2.38 -3.02
C LEU A 156 -19.70 -2.88 -2.95
N ALA A 157 -20.33 -3.15 -4.09
CA ALA A 157 -21.70 -3.68 -4.14
C ALA A 157 -21.82 -5.03 -3.43
N SER A 158 -20.83 -5.91 -3.60
CA SER A 158 -20.74 -7.20 -2.89
C SER A 158 -20.65 -7.01 -1.38
N ILE A 159 -19.80 -6.11 -0.89
CA ILE A 159 -19.66 -5.80 0.54
C ILE A 159 -20.94 -5.18 1.09
N GLU A 160 -21.55 -4.23 0.39
CA GLU A 160 -22.80 -3.59 0.81
C GLU A 160 -23.96 -4.59 0.89
N GLY A 161 -24.03 -5.53 -0.06
CA GLY A 161 -24.99 -6.64 -0.03
C GLY A 161 -24.78 -7.61 1.14
N ARG A 162 -23.54 -7.77 1.62
CA ARG A 162 -23.25 -8.54 2.85
C ARG A 162 -23.66 -7.75 4.10
N LEU A 163 -23.33 -6.47 4.14
CA LEU A 163 -23.65 -5.57 5.26
C LEU A 163 -25.16 -5.35 5.44
N SER A 164 -25.94 -5.36 4.36
CA SER A 164 -27.40 -5.20 4.44
C SER A 164 -28.09 -6.38 5.14
N LYS A 165 -27.49 -7.57 5.06
CA LYS A 165 -27.95 -8.79 5.74
C LYS A 165 -27.61 -8.78 7.24
N TRP A 166 -26.75 -7.88 7.70
CA TRP A 166 -26.39 -7.81 9.12
C TRP A 166 -27.54 -7.25 9.96
N THR A 167 -27.81 -7.95 11.05
CA THR A 167 -28.72 -7.50 12.10
C THR A 167 -28.21 -6.20 12.75
N PRO A 168 -29.08 -5.43 13.41
CA PRO A 168 -28.67 -4.23 14.14
C PRO A 168 -27.64 -4.50 15.26
N LEU A 169 -27.60 -5.72 15.81
CA LEU A 169 -26.62 -6.11 16.83
C LEU A 169 -25.24 -6.38 16.23
N GLU A 170 -25.17 -7.12 15.12
CA GLU A 170 -23.90 -7.36 14.41
C GLU A 170 -23.26 -6.04 13.95
N ARG A 171 -24.07 -5.08 13.47
CA ARG A 171 -23.60 -3.74 13.13
C ARG A 171 -23.01 -2.98 14.32
N ARG A 172 -23.60 -3.12 15.51
CA ARG A 172 -23.11 -2.49 16.75
C ARG A 172 -21.83 -3.17 17.26
N CYS A 173 -21.75 -4.49 17.24
CA CYS A 173 -20.54 -5.19 17.64
C CYS A 173 -19.35 -4.86 16.73
N ALA A 174 -19.58 -4.78 15.42
CA ALA A 174 -18.54 -4.41 14.46
C ALA A 174 -18.03 -2.97 14.63
N SER A 175 -18.90 -2.01 15.00
CA SER A 175 -18.48 -0.62 15.23
C SER A 175 -17.66 -0.45 16.51
N ILE A 176 -17.97 -1.20 17.56
CA ILE A 176 -17.23 -1.17 18.84
C ILE A 176 -15.84 -1.79 18.66
N GLY A 177 -15.75 -2.94 17.96
CA GLY A 177 -14.46 -3.61 17.70
C GLY A 177 -13.47 -2.74 16.92
N ALA A 178 -13.95 -1.95 15.95
CA ALA A 178 -13.11 -1.03 15.18
C ALA A 178 -12.54 0.13 16.05
N GLN A 179 -13.28 0.57 17.07
CA GLN A 179 -12.83 1.64 17.97
C GLN A 179 -11.86 1.15 19.05
N ALA A 180 -12.01 -0.08 19.52
CA ALA A 180 -11.11 -0.65 20.54
C ALA A 180 -9.68 -0.88 20.01
N SER A 181 -9.54 -1.28 18.74
CA SER A 181 -8.24 -1.56 18.11
C SER A 181 -7.36 -0.31 17.93
N THR A 182 -7.96 0.88 17.86
CA THR A 182 -7.22 2.15 17.70
C THR A 182 -6.70 2.77 19.00
N ARG A 183 -7.03 2.20 20.18
CA ARG A 183 -6.65 2.76 21.49
C ARG A 183 -5.62 1.97 22.27
N ILE A 184 -5.08 0.88 21.74
CA ILE A 184 -3.94 0.20 22.38
C ILE A 184 -2.66 0.98 22.03
N VAL A 185 -2.51 2.15 22.63
CA VAL A 185 -1.21 2.80 22.76
C VAL A 185 -0.43 1.96 23.76
N PRO A 186 0.75 1.41 23.41
CA PRO A 186 1.58 0.74 24.39
C PRO A 186 1.94 1.78 25.44
N ARG A 187 1.41 1.60 26.65
CA ARG A 187 1.78 2.36 27.84
C ARG A 187 3.23 2.02 28.11
N THR A 188 4.16 2.79 27.52
CA THR A 188 5.58 2.73 27.84
C THR A 188 5.70 3.06 29.32
N LYS A 189 5.79 2.00 30.12
CA LYS A 189 6.08 2.08 31.54
C LYS A 189 7.48 2.68 31.61
N GLY A 190 7.55 3.98 31.86
CA GLY A 190 8.79 4.72 32.06
C GLY A 190 9.63 3.96 33.07
N ARG A 191 10.72 3.36 32.57
CA ARG A 191 11.71 2.68 33.39
C ARG A 191 12.61 3.75 33.96
N GLY A 192 12.55 3.83 35.28
CA GLY A 192 13.47 4.49 36.21
C GLY A 192 14.56 5.40 35.63
N ARG A 193 14.40 6.68 35.96
CA ARG A 193 15.48 7.62 36.28
C ARG A 193 16.44 6.95 37.28
N ILE A 194 17.68 6.69 36.88
CA ILE A 194 18.80 6.51 37.82
C ILE A 194 19.65 7.77 37.66
N SER A 195 19.61 8.61 38.70
CA SER A 195 20.50 9.75 38.85
C SER A 195 21.77 9.33 39.56
N LEU A 196 22.86 10.03 39.24
CA LEU A 196 24.00 10.39 40.08
C LEU A 196 24.96 9.27 40.53
N VAL A 197 26.17 9.28 39.97
CA VAL A 197 27.41 9.38 40.75
C VAL A 197 28.37 10.30 39.98
N GLU A 198 28.63 11.48 40.53
CA GLU A 198 29.89 12.22 40.32
C GLU A 198 30.99 11.42 41.01
N GLU A 199 32.09 11.14 40.32
CA GLU A 199 33.37 10.97 41.01
C GLU A 199 34.50 11.57 40.17
N ASP A 200 34.91 12.71 40.68
CA ASP A 200 36.10 13.49 40.42
C ASP A 200 37.35 12.67 40.80
N GLN A 201 38.28 12.42 39.87
CA GLN A 201 39.68 12.14 40.20
C GLN A 201 40.62 12.70 39.13
N SER A 202 41.14 13.89 39.46
CA SER A 202 42.44 14.40 39.07
C SER A 202 43.58 13.44 39.42
N VAL A 203 44.52 13.16 38.49
CA VAL A 203 45.96 12.97 38.81
C VAL A 203 46.79 13.28 37.55
N VAL A 204 47.60 14.35 37.67
CA VAL A 204 48.94 14.66 37.08
C VAL A 204 49.19 14.42 35.60
#